data_AF-A0A8D2I335-F1
#
_entry.id   AF-A0A8D2I335-F1
#
_cell.length_a   1.000
_cell.length_b   1.000
_cell.length_c   1.000
_cell.angle_alpha   90.00
_cell.angle_beta   90.00
_cell.angle_gamma   90.00
#
_symmetry.space_group_name_H-M   'P 1'
#
loop_
_entity.id
_entity.type
_entity.pdbx_description
1 polymer ?
#
loop_
_entity_poly.entity_id
_entity_poly.type
_entity_poly.pdbx_seq_one_letter_code
_entity_poly.pdbx_strand_id
1 'polypeptide(L)'
;MTTTAERKYINIRKRLDQLGYRQTLTLECLPLVEKLLRDLVHTTESLQQSKLSTVKAEKESANFDFVLEPYKLENARLSKENNELFLELMIQREYSDQHIKELKTTLKKCARETADLKFLNDQYVHKLRLLEKESRAKNEKIQKLQEKNLHAVRQVFC
;
A
#
# COMPACT_ATOMS: atom_id res chain seq x y z
N MET A 1 19.30 17.65 -86.17
CA MET A 1 19.87 17.21 -84.88
C MET A 1 19.54 18.28 -83.85
N THR A 2 18.56 18.06 -82.97
CA THR A 2 18.21 19.05 -81.93
C THR A 2 19.33 19.11 -80.91
N THR A 3 19.83 20.30 -80.60
CA THR A 3 20.90 20.48 -79.62
C THR A 3 20.41 20.12 -78.22
N THR A 4 21.31 19.67 -77.34
CA THR A 4 20.98 19.27 -75.96
C THR A 4 20.26 20.39 -75.18
N ALA A 5 20.54 21.65 -75.53
CA ALA A 5 19.91 22.84 -74.95
C ALA A 5 18.43 22.98 -75.37
N GLU A 6 18.09 22.72 -76.63
CA GLU A 6 16.71 22.77 -77.13
C GLU A 6 15.82 21.71 -76.46
N ARG A 7 16.36 20.50 -76.26
CA ARG A 7 15.61 19.42 -75.56
C ARG A 7 15.31 19.78 -74.11
N LYS A 8 16.27 20.38 -73.40
CA LYS A 8 16.07 20.88 -72.03
C LYS A 8 15.07 22.04 -71.99
N TYR A 9 15.15 22.96 -72.97
CA TYR A 9 14.23 24.08 -73.10
C TYR A 9 12.78 23.61 -73.22
N ILE A 10 12.52 22.68 -74.15
CA ILE A 10 11.18 22.14 -74.37
C ILE A 10 10.64 21.44 -73.11
N ASN A 11 11.48 20.71 -72.39
CA ASN A 11 11.07 20.00 -71.17
C ASN A 11 10.68 20.96 -70.04
N ILE A 12 11.55 21.94 -69.74
CA ILE A 12 11.29 22.95 -68.71
C ILE A 12 10.07 23.79 -69.09
N ARG A 13 9.95 24.18 -70.36
CA ARG A 13 8.80 24.93 -70.86
C ARG A 13 7.49 24.19 -70.65
N LYS A 14 7.43 22.90 -71.00
CA LYS A 14 6.25 22.06 -70.76
C LYS A 14 5.88 21.99 -69.28
N ARG A 15 6.86 21.83 -68.37
CA ARG A 15 6.62 21.80 -66.92
C ARG A 15 6.12 23.15 -66.39
N LEU A 16 6.68 24.25 -66.87
CA LEU A 16 6.24 25.60 -66.52
C LEU A 16 4.82 25.89 -67.04
N ASP A 17 4.51 25.48 -68.27
CA ASP A 17 3.18 25.61 -68.86
C ASP A 17 2.13 24.81 -68.08
N GLN A 18 2.48 23.61 -67.63
CA GLN A 18 1.62 22.79 -66.75
C GLN A 18 1.36 23.47 -65.40
N LEU A 19 2.33 24.24 -64.90
CA LEU A 19 2.21 25.04 -63.69
C LEU A 19 1.57 26.43 -63.96
N GLY A 20 1.20 26.73 -65.21
CA GLY A 20 0.54 27.98 -65.61
C GLY A 20 1.50 29.16 -65.88
N TYR A 21 2.81 28.95 -65.79
CA TYR A 21 3.81 29.99 -66.06
C TYR A 21 4.03 30.14 -67.57
N ARG A 22 3.34 31.10 -68.17
CA ARG A 22 3.35 31.30 -69.63
C ARG A 22 4.38 32.31 -70.15
N GLN A 23 5.13 32.98 -69.28
CA GLN A 23 6.09 34.04 -69.64
C GLN A 23 7.21 33.53 -70.56
N THR A 24 7.72 34.37 -71.45
CA THR A 24 8.81 34.03 -72.38
C THR A 24 10.12 33.80 -71.63
N LEU A 25 10.85 32.73 -71.99
CA LEU A 25 12.10 32.35 -71.33
C LEU A 25 13.29 32.47 -72.30
N THR A 26 14.35 33.13 -71.87
CA THR A 26 15.64 33.20 -72.58
C THR A 26 16.51 31.98 -72.26
N LEU A 27 17.38 31.60 -73.21
CA LEU A 27 18.25 30.40 -73.10
C LEU A 27 19.27 30.48 -71.95
N GLU A 28 19.73 31.69 -71.61
CA GLU A 28 20.73 31.92 -70.55
C GLU A 28 20.19 31.61 -69.14
N CYS A 29 18.90 31.86 -68.92
CA CYS A 29 18.26 31.63 -67.61
C CYS A 29 17.87 30.16 -67.39
N LEU A 30 17.95 29.32 -68.43
CA LEU A 30 17.45 27.94 -68.41
C LEU A 30 18.05 27.07 -67.28
N PRO A 31 19.37 27.07 -67.02
CA PRO A 31 19.96 26.22 -65.97
C PRO A 31 19.51 26.61 -64.56
N LEU A 32 19.29 27.91 -64.32
CA LEU A 32 18.85 28.44 -63.03
C LEU A 32 17.39 28.06 -62.77
N VAL A 33 16.53 28.27 -63.76
CA VAL A 33 15.10 27.91 -63.69
C VAL A 33 14.91 26.42 -63.48
N GLU A 34 15.73 25.59 -64.11
CA GLU A 34 15.72 24.14 -63.92
C GLU A 34 16.07 23.74 -62.48
N LYS A 35 17.07 24.40 -61.86
CA LYS A 35 17.45 24.17 -60.46
C LYS A 35 16.34 24.63 -59.51
N LEU A 36 15.84 25.84 -59.68
CA LEU A 36 14.77 26.39 -58.85
C LEU A 36 13.50 25.54 -58.92
N LEU A 37 13.13 25.06 -60.12
CA LEU A 37 11.97 24.19 -60.28
C LEU A 37 12.16 22.84 -59.58
N ARG A 38 13.36 22.25 -59.66
CA ARG A 38 13.68 21.03 -58.91
C ARG A 38 13.62 21.25 -57.40
N ASP A 39 14.23 22.32 -56.91
CA ASP A 39 14.28 22.64 -55.49
C ASP A 39 12.87 22.89 -54.94
N LEU A 40 12.02 23.59 -55.71
CA LEU A 40 10.63 23.85 -55.34
C LEU A 40 9.81 22.56 -55.26
N VAL A 41 9.91 21.69 -56.27
CA VAL A 41 9.24 20.38 -56.27
C VAL A 41 9.72 19.55 -55.08
N HIS A 42 11.03 19.43 -54.88
CA HIS A 42 11.60 18.67 -53.78
C HIS A 42 11.17 19.21 -52.41
N THR A 43 11.17 20.54 -52.23
CA THR A 43 10.76 21.18 -50.97
C THR A 43 9.28 20.95 -50.70
N THR A 44 8.43 20.99 -51.73
CA THR A 44 6.98 20.80 -51.59
C THR A 44 6.65 19.34 -51.29
N GLU A 45 7.32 18.39 -51.94
CA GLU A 45 7.22 16.96 -51.65
C GLU A 45 7.72 16.65 -50.23
N SER A 46 8.86 17.20 -49.83
CA SER A 46 9.42 17.05 -48.48
C SER A 46 8.49 17.62 -47.41
N LEU A 47 7.90 18.81 -47.67
CA LEU A 47 6.93 19.43 -46.78
C LEU A 47 5.66 18.58 -46.65
N GLN A 48 5.17 18.03 -47.76
CA GLN A 48 4.01 17.14 -47.76
C GLN A 48 4.27 15.85 -46.97
N GLN A 49 5.44 15.24 -47.16
CA GLN A 49 5.86 14.05 -46.41
C GLN A 49 5.99 14.35 -44.91
N SER A 50 6.64 15.47 -44.56
CA SER A 50 6.78 15.91 -43.17
C SER A 50 5.42 16.12 -42.50
N LYS A 51 4.49 16.84 -43.16
CA LYS A 51 3.12 17.02 -42.65
C LYS A 51 2.41 15.69 -42.43
N LEU A 52 2.52 14.74 -43.36
CA LEU A 52 1.92 13.41 -43.21
C LEU A 52 2.53 12.64 -42.04
N SER A 53 3.84 12.76 -41.82
CA SER A 53 4.52 12.13 -40.70
C SER A 53 4.07 12.73 -39.36
N THR A 54 3.97 14.05 -39.27
CA THR A 54 3.50 14.73 -38.05
C THR A 54 2.08 14.30 -37.70
N VAL A 55 1.17 14.28 -38.68
CA VAL A 55 -0.21 13.85 -38.45
C VAL A 55 -0.30 12.39 -38.00
N LYS A 56 0.58 11.51 -38.52
CA LYS A 56 0.66 10.12 -38.05
C LYS A 56 1.16 10.05 -36.61
N ALA A 57 2.23 10.76 -36.29
CA ALA A 57 2.79 10.81 -34.94
C ALA A 57 1.79 11.36 -33.91
N GLU A 58 1.03 12.40 -34.27
CA GLU A 58 -0.03 12.95 -33.42
C GLU A 58 -1.14 11.94 -33.14
N LYS A 59 -1.58 11.19 -34.17
CA LYS A 59 -2.57 10.12 -34.01
C LYS A 59 -2.05 8.98 -33.14
N GLU A 60 -0.80 8.57 -33.33
CA GLU A 60 -0.15 7.55 -32.51
C GLU A 60 -0.03 8.02 -31.05
N SER A 61 0.37 9.27 -30.82
CA SER A 61 0.42 9.87 -29.48
C SER A 61 -0.95 9.86 -28.79
N ALA A 62 -2.01 10.30 -29.50
CA ALA A 62 -3.36 10.28 -28.97
C ALA A 62 -3.84 8.85 -28.66
N ASN A 63 -3.45 7.88 -29.49
CA ASN A 63 -3.75 6.47 -29.25
C ASN A 63 -3.02 5.92 -28.01
N PHE A 64 -1.75 6.31 -27.80
CA PHE A 64 -1.04 5.94 -26.58
C PHE A 64 -1.68 6.53 -25.34
N ASP A 65 -2.09 7.81 -25.37
CA ASP A 65 -2.78 8.43 -24.24
C ASP A 65 -4.10 7.72 -23.91
N PHE A 66 -4.90 7.37 -24.93
CA PHE A 66 -6.13 6.60 -24.76
C PHE A 66 -5.88 5.22 -24.15
N VAL A 67 -4.84 4.51 -24.60
CA VAL A 67 -4.50 3.19 -24.07
C VAL A 67 -3.94 3.27 -22.65
N LEU A 68 -3.18 4.33 -22.32
CA LEU A 68 -2.53 4.49 -21.01
C LEU A 68 -3.44 5.07 -19.94
N GLU A 69 -4.47 5.84 -20.31
CA GLU A 69 -5.39 6.50 -19.38
C GLU A 69 -6.01 5.52 -18.35
N PRO A 70 -6.54 4.35 -18.73
CA PRO A 70 -7.10 3.40 -17.77
C PRO A 70 -6.07 2.89 -16.76
N TYR A 71 -4.84 2.65 -17.20
CA TYR A 71 -3.76 2.19 -16.33
C TYR A 71 -3.29 3.29 -15.37
N LYS A 72 -3.25 4.56 -15.83
CA LYS A 72 -2.93 5.70 -14.97
C LYS A 72 -3.98 5.87 -13.87
N LEU A 73 -5.26 5.77 -14.23
CA LEU A 73 -6.38 5.83 -13.28
C LEU A 73 -6.33 4.68 -12.28
N GLU A 74 -6.14 3.45 -12.75
CA GLU A 74 -6.09 2.28 -11.88
C GLU A 74 -4.85 2.30 -10.97
N ASN A 75 -3.69 2.70 -11.46
CA ASN A 75 -2.50 2.87 -10.62
C ASN A 75 -2.69 3.94 -9.54
N ALA A 76 -3.35 5.06 -9.87
CA ALA A 76 -3.66 6.08 -8.87
C ALA A 76 -4.63 5.54 -7.81
N ARG A 77 -5.65 4.78 -8.22
CA ARG A 77 -6.59 4.11 -7.32
C ARG A 77 -5.88 3.11 -6.39
N LEU A 78 -5.08 2.20 -6.96
CA LEU A 78 -4.34 1.20 -6.21
C LEU A 78 -3.30 1.82 -5.27
N SER A 79 -2.62 2.88 -5.69
CA SER A 79 -1.66 3.58 -4.83
C SER A 79 -2.34 4.22 -3.63
N LYS A 80 -3.54 4.79 -3.83
CA LYS A 80 -4.34 5.34 -2.73
C LYS A 80 -4.80 4.23 -1.77
N GLU A 81 -5.36 3.15 -2.30
CA GLU A 81 -5.83 2.00 -1.51
C GLU A 81 -4.68 1.37 -0.70
N ASN A 82 -3.50 1.20 -1.32
CA ASN A 82 -2.32 0.65 -0.66
C ASN A 82 -1.87 1.53 0.52
N ASN A 83 -1.83 2.86 0.33
CA ASN A 83 -1.48 3.79 1.40
C ASN A 83 -2.51 3.78 2.55
N GLU A 84 -3.80 3.71 2.23
CA GLU A 84 -4.88 3.61 3.22
C GLU A 84 -4.77 2.32 4.03
N LEU A 85 -4.60 1.18 3.36
CA LEU A 85 -4.41 -0.12 4.01
C LEU A 85 -3.14 -0.15 4.86
N PHE A 86 -2.05 0.44 4.38
CA PHE A 86 -0.81 0.53 5.15
C PHE A 86 -1.01 1.30 6.46
N LEU A 87 -1.73 2.42 6.41
CA LEU A 87 -2.04 3.22 7.60
C LEU A 87 -2.94 2.46 8.57
N GLU A 88 -3.98 1.80 8.06
CA GLU A 88 -4.88 0.98 8.88
C GLU A 88 -4.12 -0.16 9.58
N LEU A 89 -3.25 -0.86 8.86
CA LEU A 89 -2.41 -1.92 9.42
C LEU A 89 -1.47 -1.41 10.51
N MET A 90 -0.88 -0.22 10.34
CA MET A 90 -0.05 0.39 11.39
C MET A 90 -0.87 0.65 12.66
N ILE A 91 -2.04 1.28 12.53
CA ILE A 91 -2.91 1.61 13.66
C ILE A 91 -3.38 0.33 14.36
N GLN A 92 -3.84 -0.67 13.61
CA GLN A 92 -4.30 -1.94 14.18
C GLN A 92 -3.17 -2.68 14.91
N ARG A 93 -1.96 -2.65 14.36
CA ARG A 93 -0.78 -3.25 15.01
C ARG A 93 -0.45 -2.55 16.33
N GLU A 94 -0.42 -1.22 16.34
CA GLU A 94 -0.15 -0.44 17.56
C GLU A 94 -1.21 -0.70 18.63
N TYR A 95 -2.49 -0.70 18.25
CA TYR A 95 -3.60 -1.02 19.14
C TYR A 95 -3.47 -2.43 19.72
N SER A 96 -3.21 -3.43 18.87
CA SER A 96 -3.00 -4.82 19.30
C SER A 96 -1.82 -4.94 20.25
N ASP A 97 -0.68 -4.32 19.93
CA ASP A 97 0.52 -4.37 20.76
C ASP A 97 0.29 -3.72 22.12
N GLN A 98 -0.45 -2.60 22.16
CA GLN A 98 -0.85 -1.96 23.41
C GLN A 98 -1.79 -2.86 24.21
N HIS A 99 -2.83 -3.42 23.57
CA HIS A 99 -3.79 -4.28 24.24
C HIS A 99 -3.14 -5.55 24.81
N ILE A 100 -2.21 -6.16 24.08
CA ILE A 100 -1.42 -7.30 24.57
C ILE A 100 -0.58 -6.91 25.79
N LYS A 101 0.02 -5.72 25.81
CA LYS A 101 0.78 -5.24 26.98
C LYS A 101 -0.14 -5.08 28.19
N GLU A 102 -1.31 -4.48 28.03
CA GLU A 102 -2.31 -4.29 29.09
C GLU A 102 -2.84 -5.63 29.64
N LEU A 103 -3.12 -6.59 28.76
CA LEU A 103 -3.52 -7.94 29.16
C LEU A 103 -2.41 -8.67 29.91
N LYS A 104 -1.14 -8.51 29.50
CA LYS A 104 0.00 -9.11 30.21
C LYS A 104 0.21 -8.49 31.59
N THR A 105 0.01 -7.18 31.76
CA THR A 105 0.16 -6.53 33.07
C THR A 105 -0.97 -6.94 34.02
N THR A 106 -2.21 -6.96 33.54
CA THR A 106 -3.37 -7.43 34.32
C THR A 106 -3.23 -8.90 34.72
N LEU A 107 -2.81 -9.77 33.79
CA LEU A 107 -2.55 -11.18 34.07
C LEU A 107 -1.50 -11.36 35.18
N LYS A 108 -0.37 -10.62 35.11
CA LYS A 108 0.66 -10.66 36.15
C LYS A 108 0.14 -10.19 37.50
N LYS A 109 -0.71 -9.17 37.53
CA LYS A 109 -1.34 -8.67 38.76
C LYS A 109 -2.25 -9.74 39.36
N CYS A 110 -3.17 -10.30 38.59
CA CYS A 110 -4.08 -11.35 39.05
C CYS A 110 -3.33 -12.62 39.50
N ALA A 111 -2.24 -12.99 38.82
CA ALA A 111 -1.42 -14.13 39.20
C ALA A 111 -0.77 -13.93 40.57
N ARG A 112 -0.27 -12.72 40.87
CA ARG A 112 0.28 -12.38 42.20
C ARG A 112 -0.80 -12.42 43.27
N GLU A 113 -1.93 -11.75 43.04
CA GLU A 113 -3.06 -11.74 43.97
C GLU A 113 -3.56 -13.16 44.27
N THR A 114 -3.61 -14.02 43.26
CA THR A 114 -3.99 -15.44 43.43
C THR A 114 -2.98 -16.19 44.27
N ALA A 115 -1.68 -15.96 44.08
CA ALA A 115 -0.63 -16.59 44.89
C ALA A 115 -0.70 -16.13 46.35
N ASP A 116 -0.88 -14.83 46.58
CA ASP A 116 -1.02 -14.25 47.93
C ASP A 116 -2.25 -14.79 48.65
N LEU A 117 -3.40 -14.88 47.95
CA LEU A 117 -4.62 -15.45 48.50
C LEU A 117 -4.49 -16.94 48.82
N LYS A 118 -3.80 -17.73 47.98
CA LYS A 118 -3.52 -19.14 48.26
C LYS A 118 -2.65 -19.28 49.51
N PHE A 119 -1.58 -18.50 49.62
CA PHE A 119 -0.72 -18.50 50.79
C PHE A 119 -1.49 -18.13 52.07
N LEU A 120 -2.33 -17.10 52.01
CA LEU A 120 -3.17 -16.70 53.14
C LEU A 120 -4.18 -17.78 53.53
N ASN A 121 -4.79 -18.44 52.54
CA ASN A 121 -5.70 -19.56 52.77
C ASN A 121 -5.00 -20.71 53.49
N ASP A 122 -3.82 -21.11 53.02
CA ASP A 122 -3.00 -22.16 53.66
C ASP A 122 -2.67 -21.81 55.11
N GLN A 123 -2.35 -20.53 55.39
CA GLN A 123 -2.11 -20.05 56.74
C GLN A 123 -3.36 -20.14 57.62
N TYR A 124 -4.54 -19.75 57.12
CA TYR A 124 -5.79 -19.88 57.85
C TYR A 124 -6.17 -21.33 58.12
N VAL A 125 -5.98 -22.22 57.14
CA VAL A 125 -6.20 -23.67 57.30
C VAL A 125 -5.30 -24.23 58.39
N HIS A 126 -4.02 -23.87 58.40
CA HIS A 126 -3.10 -24.28 59.46
C HIS A 126 -3.54 -23.77 60.84
N LYS A 127 -3.91 -22.49 60.95
CA LYS A 127 -4.40 -21.89 62.19
C LYS A 127 -5.67 -22.56 62.71
N LEU A 128 -6.62 -22.87 61.83
CA LEU A 128 -7.84 -23.58 62.17
C LEU A 128 -7.54 -24.96 62.76
N ARG A 129 -6.65 -25.74 62.14
CA ARG A 129 -6.23 -27.04 62.68
C ARG A 129 -5.63 -26.95 64.08
N LEU A 130 -4.81 -25.92 64.34
CA LEU A 130 -4.25 -25.70 65.68
C LEU A 130 -5.35 -25.40 66.72
N LEU A 131 -6.28 -24.51 66.38
CA LEU A 131 -7.39 -24.14 67.26
C LEU A 131 -8.34 -25.32 67.50
N GLU A 132 -8.61 -26.13 66.49
CA GLU A 132 -9.40 -27.36 66.62
C GLU A 132 -8.73 -28.36 67.58
N LYS A 133 -7.41 -28.55 67.45
CA LYS A 133 -6.64 -29.43 68.36
C LYS A 133 -6.68 -28.91 69.79
N GLU A 134 -6.47 -27.61 70.00
CA GLU A 134 -6.53 -26.99 71.32
C GLU A 134 -7.93 -27.09 71.94
N SER A 135 -8.98 -26.84 71.14
CA SER A 135 -10.37 -26.98 71.56
C SER A 135 -10.70 -28.40 72.00
N ARG A 136 -10.29 -29.41 71.22
CA ARG A 136 -10.45 -30.83 71.59
C ARG A 136 -9.74 -31.15 72.91
N ALA A 137 -8.50 -30.70 73.08
CA ALA A 137 -7.73 -30.92 74.31
C ALA A 137 -8.38 -30.26 75.55
N LYS A 138 -8.91 -29.04 75.40
CA LYS A 138 -9.66 -28.36 76.46
C LYS A 138 -10.93 -29.14 76.82
N ASN A 139 -11.70 -29.60 75.84
CA ASN A 139 -12.91 -30.38 76.05
C ASN A 139 -12.63 -31.70 76.77
N GLU A 140 -11.59 -32.45 76.35
CA GLU A 140 -11.16 -33.67 77.05
C GLU A 140 -10.75 -33.40 78.50
N LYS A 141 -10.06 -32.28 78.76
CA LYS A 141 -9.67 -31.90 80.12
C LYS A 141 -10.88 -31.54 80.98
N ILE A 142 -11.84 -30.82 80.42
CA ILE A 142 -13.11 -30.51 81.10
C ILE A 142 -13.85 -31.80 81.46
N GLN A 143 -13.98 -32.74 80.52
CA GLN A 143 -14.64 -34.01 80.75
C GLN A 143 -13.98 -34.80 81.89
N LYS A 144 -12.64 -34.93 81.88
CA LYS A 144 -11.89 -35.59 82.96
C LYS A 144 -12.09 -34.93 84.32
N LEU A 145 -12.17 -33.59 84.35
CA LEU A 145 -12.44 -32.85 85.58
C LEU A 145 -13.88 -33.07 86.09
N GLN A 146 -14.85 -33.10 85.18
CA GLN A 146 -16.24 -33.40 85.51
C GLN A 146 -16.40 -34.83 86.06
N GLU A 147 -15.74 -35.82 85.47
CA GLU A 147 -15.71 -37.21 85.97
C GLU A 147 -15.13 -37.29 87.39
N LYS A 148 -13.98 -36.65 87.62
CA LYS A 148 -13.35 -36.59 88.95
C LYS A 148 -14.26 -35.92 89.98
N ASN A 149 -14.91 -34.81 89.62
CA ASN A 149 -15.86 -34.14 90.50
C ASN A 149 -17.07 -35.03 90.82
N LEU A 150 -17.61 -35.76 89.84
CA LEU A 150 -18.72 -36.69 90.06
C LEU A 150 -18.33 -37.80 91.03
N HIS A 151 -17.12 -38.37 90.89
CA HIS A 151 -16.60 -39.35 91.83
C HIS A 151 -16.41 -38.78 93.24
N ALA A 152 -15.84 -37.57 93.36
CA ALA A 152 -15.66 -36.91 94.64
C ALA A 152 -17.01 -36.63 95.34
N VAL A 153 -18.01 -36.16 94.60
CA VAL A 153 -19.38 -35.98 95.13
C VAL A 153 -19.94 -37.32 95.61
N ARG A 154 -19.82 -38.41 94.83
CA ARG A 154 -20.29 -39.74 95.26
C ARG A 154 -19.61 -40.24 96.54
N GLN A 155 -18.33 -39.95 96.74
CA GLN A 155 -17.60 -40.33 97.97
C GLN A 155 -17.96 -39.47 99.19
N VAL A 156 -18.44 -38.24 98.99
CA VAL A 156 -18.85 -37.34 100.09
C VAL A 156 -20.30 -37.60 100.51
N PHE A 157 -21.13 -38.13 99.61
CA PHE A 157 -22.56 -38.40 99.86
C PHE A 157 -22.90 -39.89 100.13
N CYS A 158 -21.90 -40.77 100.25
CA CYS A 158 -22.04 -42.16 100.73
C CYS A 158 -21.21 -42.34 102.01
#